data_AF-A0A1G0F178-F1
#
_entry.id   AF-A0A1G0F178-F1
#
_cell.length_a   1.000
_cell.length_b   1.000
_cell.length_c   1.000
_cell.angle_alpha   90.00
_cell.angle_beta   90.00
_cell.angle_gamma   90.00
#
_symmetry.space_group_name_H-M   'P 1'
#
loop_
_entity.id
_entity.type
_entity.pdbx_description
1 polymer ?
#
loop_
_entity_poly.entity_id
_entity_poly.type
_entity_poly.pdbx_seq_one_letter_code
_entity_poly.pdbx_strand_id
1 'polypeptide(L)' 'MDAAADANPQLMLKLPLAVKQLGMSVHQGFDDLAQAAQHGATREELLQRLSTQLNVCKSCHAGYRLQADTEKP' A
#
# COMPACT_ATOMS: atom_id res chain seq x y z
N MET A 1 0.85 2.11 -15.28
CA MET A 1 0.13 1.19 -14.37
C MET A 1 0.69 -0.22 -14.57
N ASP A 2 1.83 -0.57 -13.97
CA ASP A 2 2.46 -1.90 -14.14
C ASP A 2 2.55 -2.73 -12.85
N ALA A 3 2.25 -2.14 -11.69
CA ALA A 3 2.43 -2.83 -10.40
C ALA A 3 1.49 -4.02 -10.18
N ALA A 4 0.40 -4.13 -10.95
CA ALA A 4 -0.54 -5.25 -10.88
C ALA A 4 -0.26 -6.36 -11.92
N ALA A 5 0.69 -6.16 -12.85
CA ALA A 5 0.95 -7.09 -13.93
C ALA A 5 1.56 -8.43 -13.45
N ASP A 6 2.31 -8.39 -12.34
CA ASP A 6 2.89 -9.58 -11.68
C ASP A 6 1.95 -10.24 -10.64
N ALA A 7 0.76 -9.68 -10.41
CA ALA A 7 -0.17 -10.24 -9.45
C ALA A 7 -0.91 -11.44 -10.05
N ASN A 8 -0.92 -12.58 -9.34
CA ASN A 8 -1.72 -13.74 -9.74
C ASN A 8 -3.22 -13.32 -9.86
N PRO A 9 -3.83 -13.41 -11.06
CA PRO A 9 -5.20 -12.95 -11.27
C PRO A 9 -6.22 -13.68 -10.40
N GLN A 10 -5.99 -14.97 -10.11
CA GLN A 10 -6.85 -15.76 -9.24
C GLN A 10 -6.77 -15.30 -7.78
N LEU A 11 -5.60 -14.85 -7.33
CA LEU A 11 -5.44 -14.27 -6.00
C LEU A 11 -6.19 -12.94 -5.90
N MET A 12 -6.07 -12.08 -6.92
CA MET A 12 -6.77 -10.79 -6.97
C MET A 12 -8.29 -10.93 -6.87
N LEU A 13 -8.87 -12.00 -7.43
CA LEU A 13 -10.29 -12.30 -7.28
C LEU A 13 -10.68 -12.60 -5.82
N LYS A 14 -9.80 -13.22 -5.04
CA LYS A 14 -10.05 -13.61 -3.64
C LYS A 14 -9.80 -12.48 -2.62
N LEU A 15 -9.09 -11.41 -3.00
CA LEU A 15 -8.81 -10.33 -2.08
C LEU A 15 -10.10 -9.58 -1.68
N PRO A 16 -10.29 -9.27 -0.38
CA PRO A 16 -11.37 -8.40 0.08
C PRO A 16 -11.33 -7.04 -0.63
N LEU A 17 -12.50 -6.44 -0.86
CA LEU A 17 -12.61 -5.13 -1.51
C LEU A 17 -11.78 -4.06 -0.78
N ALA A 18 -11.81 -4.07 0.56
CA ALA A 18 -11.03 -3.14 1.37
C ALA A 18 -9.51 -3.26 1.13
N VAL A 19 -8.98 -4.48 0.93
CA VAL A 19 -7.56 -4.69 0.60
C VAL A 19 -7.23 -4.04 -0.74
N LYS A 20 -8.09 -4.21 -1.75
CA LYS A 20 -7.91 -3.61 -3.08
C LYS A 20 -7.91 -2.08 -3.00
N GLN A 21 -8.86 -1.51 -2.27
CA GLN A 21 -8.98 -0.06 -2.08
C GLN A 21 -7.75 0.51 -1.36
N LEU A 22 -7.31 -0.14 -0.27
CA LEU A 22 -6.11 0.28 0.46
C LEU A 22 -4.86 0.17 -0.43
N GLY A 23 -4.69 -0.93 -1.17
CA GLY A 23 -3.59 -1.09 -2.12
C GLY A 23 -3.54 0.01 -3.19
N MET A 24 -4.69 0.32 -3.80
CA MET A 24 -4.78 1.42 -4.78
C MET A 24 -4.50 2.79 -4.14
N SER A 25 -4.95 3.01 -2.90
CA SER A 25 -4.68 4.27 -2.19
C SER A 25 -3.19 4.48 -1.92
N VAL A 26 -2.45 3.40 -1.64
CA VAL A 26 -0.99 3.44 -1.47
C VAL A 26 -0.30 3.79 -2.78
N HIS A 27 -0.69 3.17 -3.91
CA HIS A 27 -0.14 3.53 -5.22
C HIS A 27 -0.30 5.01 -5.52
N GLN A 28 -1.53 5.53 -5.42
CA GLN A 28 -1.81 6.95 -5.65
C GLN A 28 -1.03 7.85 -4.69
N GLY A 29 -0.99 7.49 -3.40
CA GLY A 29 -0.30 8.29 -2.39
C GLY A 29 1.21 8.38 -2.60
N PHE A 30 1.84 7.33 -3.12
CA PHE A 30 3.26 7.37 -3.50
C PHE A 30 3.50 8.14 -4.80
N ASP A 31 2.60 8.05 -5.78
CA ASP A 31 2.66 8.89 -6.99
C ASP A 31 2.54 10.39 -6.63
N ASP A 32 1.64 10.73 -5.71
CA ASP A 32 1.46 12.10 -5.21
C ASP A 32 2.68 12.58 -4.41
N LEU A 33 3.31 11.70 -3.62
CA LEU A 33 4.55 12.00 -2.91
C LEU A 33 5.69 12.30 -3.89
N ALA A 34 5.83 11.47 -4.94
CA ALA A 34 6.84 11.66 -5.97
C ALA A 34 6.63 12.99 -6.72
N GLN A 35 5.38 13.28 -7.10
CA GLN A 35 5.03 14.56 -7.72
C GLN A 35 5.34 15.74 -6.80
N ALA A 36 4.96 15.67 -5.51
CA ALA A 36 5.24 16.76 -4.56
C ALA A 36 6.75 17.04 -4.43
N ALA A 37 7.57 15.98 -4.40
CA ALA A 37 9.02 16.12 -4.34
C ALA A 37 9.58 16.81 -5.59
N GLN A 38 9.08 16.46 -6.78
CA GLN A 38 9.49 17.07 -8.05
C GLN A 38 9.09 18.55 -8.15
N HIS A 39 8.00 18.96 -7.50
CA HIS A 39 7.51 20.33 -7.51
C HIS A 39 8.02 21.19 -6.33
N GLY A 40 9.04 20.72 -5.61
CA GLY A 40 9.72 21.51 -4.59
C GLY A 40 9.00 21.59 -3.24
N ALA A 41 8.15 20.62 -2.91
CA ALA A 41 7.58 20.51 -1.57
C ALA A 41 8.70 20.46 -0.50
N THR A 42 8.41 21.06 0.64
CA THR A 42 9.35 21.10 1.77
C THR A 42 9.58 19.71 2.35
N ARG A 43 10.71 19.54 3.05
CA ARG A 43 11.01 18.31 3.79
C ARG A 43 9.87 17.91 4.74
N GLU A 44 9.26 18.87 5.41
CA GLU A 44 8.18 18.60 6.37
C GLU A 44 6.93 18.06 5.67
N GLU A 45 6.51 18.67 4.56
CA GLU A 45 5.37 18.21 3.76
C GLU A 45 5.60 16.80 3.20
N LEU A 46 6.81 16.51 2.72
CA LEU A 46 7.17 15.19 2.23
C LEU A 46 7.15 14.14 3.34
N LEU A 47 7.64 14.47 4.54
CA LEU A 47 7.61 13.57 5.70
C LEU A 47 6.17 13.29 6.17
N GLN A 48 5.31 14.30 6.18
CA GLN A 48 3.89 14.14 6.52
C GLN A 48 3.17 13.21 5.53
N ARG A 49 3.40 13.41 4.23
CA ARG A 49 2.85 12.56 3.16
C ARG A 49 3.35 11.13 3.28
N LEU A 50 4.65 10.93 3.48
CA LEU A 50 5.23 9.61 3.70
C LEU A 50 4.65 8.92 4.94
N SER A 51 4.56 9.63 6.07
CA SER A 51 3.96 9.11 7.31
C SER A 51 2.53 8.63 7.10
N THR A 52 1.75 9.39 6.31
CA THR A 52 0.38 9.02 5.93
C THR A 52 0.35 7.68 5.19
N GLN A 53 1.22 7.48 4.20
CA GLN A 53 1.27 6.21 3.45
C GLN A 53 1.74 5.04 4.31
N LEU A 54 2.72 5.26 5.19
CA LEU A 54 3.18 4.23 6.13
C LEU A 54 2.10 3.81 7.14
N ASN A 55 1.19 4.72 7.50
CA ASN A 55 0.03 4.37 8.31
C ASN A 55 -0.92 3.42 7.56
N VAL A 56 -1.10 3.58 6.24
CA VAL A 56 -1.88 2.63 5.44
C VAL A 56 -1.24 1.24 5.46
N CYS A 57 0.09 1.15 5.34
CA CYS A 57 0.81 -0.13 5.45
C CYS A 57 0.51 -0.84 6.77
N LYS A 58 0.60 -0.13 7.90
CA LYS A 58 0.31 -0.68 9.23
C LYS A 58 -1.13 -1.14 9.36
N SER A 59 -2.09 -0.33 8.92
CA SER A 59 -3.51 -0.66 8.99
C SER A 59 -3.87 -1.88 8.15
N CYS A 60 -3.35 -1.96 6.93
CA CYS A 60 -3.55 -3.13 6.07
C CYS A 60 -2.95 -4.39 6.70
N HIS A 61 -1.71 -4.33 7.21
CA HIS A 61 -1.08 -5.48 7.83
C HIS A 61 -1.76 -5.91 9.14
N ALA A 62 -2.28 -4.98 9.93
CA ALA A 62 -3.01 -5.30 11.16
C ALA A 62 -4.31 -6.06 10.87
N GLY A 63 -5.01 -5.72 9.78
CA GLY A 63 -6.30 -6.33 9.43
C GLY A 63 -6.23 -7.54 8.48
N TYR A 64 -5.22 -7.59 7.61
CA TYR A 64 -5.22 -8.50 6.45
C TYR A 64 -3.91 -9.30 6.27
N ARG A 65 -2.89 -9.13 7.13
CA ARG A 65 -1.67 -9.93 7.03
C ARG A 65 -2.00 -11.40 7.35
N LEU A 66 -1.73 -12.27 6.38
CA LEU A 66 -1.81 -13.72 6.57
C LEU A 66 -0.74 -14.15 7.59
N GLN A 67 -1.12 -14.94 8.57
CA GLN A 67 -0.17 -15.60 9.45
C GLN A 67 0.25 -16.90 8.76
N ALA A 68 1.54 -17.19 8.75
CA ALA A 68 1.97 -18.52 8.39
C ALA A 68 1.44 -19.48 9.44
N ASP A 69 0.64 -20.43 9.01
CA ASP A 69 0.35 -21.67 9.70
C ASP A 69 1.69 -22.38 9.91
N THR A 70 2.34 -22.08 11.03
CA THR A 70 3.38 -22.97 11.55
C THR A 70 2.64 -24.24 11.92
N GLU A 71 2.70 -25.22 11.03
CA GLU A 71 2.19 -26.57 11.27
C GLU A 71 2.63 -27.02 12.67
N LYS A 72 1.66 -27.38 13.49
CA LYS A 72 1.88 -28.04 14.80
C LYS A 72 2.52 -29.41 14.51
N PRO A 73 3.51 -29.87 15.30
CA PRO A 73 4.27 -31.11 15.03
C PRO A 73 3.39 -32.35 14.87
#